data_AF-A0A0S4TPX5-F1
#
_entry.id   AF-A0A0S4TPX5-F1
#
_cell.length_a   1.000
_cell.length_b   1.000
_cell.length_c   1.000
_cell.angle_alpha   90.00
_cell.angle_beta   90.00
_cell.angle_gamma   90.00
#
_symmetry.space_group_name_H-M   'P 1'
#
loop_
_entity.id
_entity.type
_entity.pdbx_description
1 polymer ?
#
loop_
_entity_poly.entity_id
_entity_poly.type
_entity_poly.pdbx_seq_one_letter_code
_entity_poly.pdbx_strand_id
1 'polypeptide(L)'
;MPATKDVAQSPDVARRKRLIGICLCLIGALGMAFFIHRTPENSDSIFATVRWASGTMISTIIAFAGLPGLFNGGLKSPHLKIIDLVWVLGSAVAIVFAVIQVSQFSAEETRSRLAKNIETARTSAKENAAIAYKEQCSQPSGLTAGQCESLRRIGISLSVGGYLSPTAVDALCPLPINPLNRPPAFGPALAEACIQAAYVARTAEEPVMKDLPNVDDWKFNSRLWPIFMISLVALRVMKSVAEVFWKVP
;
A
#
# COMPACT_ATOMS: atom_id res chain seq x y z
N MET A 1 -48.08 4.72 39.87
CA MET A 1 -47.31 5.07 38.66
C MET A 1 -47.47 6.57 38.40
N PRO A 2 -46.49 7.43 38.70
CA PRO A 2 -46.62 8.85 38.38
C PRO A 2 -46.29 9.08 36.90
N ALA A 3 -47.18 9.81 36.23
CA ALA A 3 -47.03 10.24 34.84
C ALA A 3 -45.78 11.11 34.68
N THR A 4 -44.90 10.71 33.76
CA THR A 4 -43.82 11.55 33.26
C THR A 4 -44.43 12.76 32.57
N LYS A 5 -44.31 13.93 33.21
CA LYS A 5 -44.56 15.22 32.57
C LYS A 5 -43.57 15.37 31.43
N ASP A 6 -44.04 15.27 30.18
CA ASP A 6 -43.34 15.82 29.03
C ASP A 6 -43.26 17.34 29.23
N VAL A 7 -42.13 17.79 29.80
CA VAL A 7 -41.76 19.19 29.83
C VAL A 7 -41.51 19.60 28.39
N ALA A 8 -42.52 20.18 27.76
CA ALA A 8 -42.40 20.79 26.45
C ALA A 8 -41.20 21.76 26.47
N GLN A 9 -40.12 21.41 25.76
CA GLN A 9 -38.96 22.28 25.62
C GLN A 9 -39.42 23.60 25.00
N SER A 10 -39.07 24.72 25.65
CA SER A 10 -39.31 26.06 25.09
C SER A 10 -38.77 26.14 23.65
N PRO A 11 -39.54 26.68 22.69
CA PRO A 11 -39.18 26.74 21.28
C PRO A 11 -37.81 27.42 21.02
N ASP A 12 -37.39 28.32 21.91
CA ASP A 12 -36.07 28.97 21.84
C ASP A 12 -34.90 28.03 22.10
N VAL A 13 -35.07 27.05 22.99
CA VAL A 13 -34.03 26.05 23.31
C VAL A 13 -33.87 25.09 22.15
N ALA A 14 -34.96 24.67 21.52
CA ALA A 14 -34.93 23.81 20.33
C ALA A 14 -34.28 24.53 19.14
N ARG A 15 -34.62 25.82 18.92
CA ARG A 15 -34.04 26.65 17.86
C ARG A 15 -32.54 26.86 18.05
N ARG A 16 -32.08 27.14 19.28
CA ARG A 16 -30.65 27.29 19.61
C ARG A 16 -29.87 25.99 19.41
N LYS A 17 -30.41 24.85 19.85
CA LYS A 17 -29.80 23.52 19.63
C LYS A 17 -29.62 23.20 18.14
N ARG A 18 -30.63 23.53 17.33
CA ARG A 18 -30.59 23.34 15.88
C ARG A 18 -29.56 24.23 15.20
N LEU A 19 -29.44 25.47 15.64
CA LEU A 19 -28.45 26.41 15.10
C LEU A 19 -27.01 25.96 15.42
N ILE A 20 -26.78 25.50 16.66
CA ILE A 20 -25.48 24.92 17.06
C ILE A 20 -25.16 23.66 16.24
N GLY A 21 -26.14 22.77 16.05
CA GLY A 21 -25.97 21.57 15.21
C GLY A 21 -25.61 21.90 13.76
N ILE A 22 -26.29 22.87 13.15
CA ILE A 22 -25.99 23.35 11.78
C ILE A 22 -24.56 23.90 11.70
N CYS A 23 -24.16 24.75 12.64
CA CYS A 23 -22.81 25.32 12.65
C CYS A 23 -21.73 24.24 12.78
N LEU A 24 -21.92 23.26 13.67
CA LEU A 24 -20.98 22.14 13.84
C LEU A 24 -20.90 21.27 12.58
N CYS A 25 -22.02 20.94 11.95
CA CYS A 25 -22.02 20.20 10.69
C CYS A 25 -21.31 20.95 9.57
N LEU A 26 -21.54 22.26 9.42
CA LEU A 26 -20.89 23.08 8.38
C LEU A 26 -19.38 23.19 8.60
N ILE A 27 -18.96 23.50 9.84
CA ILE A 27 -17.52 23.61 10.18
C ILE A 27 -16.82 22.26 9.96
N GLY A 28 -17.43 21.16 10.42
CA GLY A 28 -16.87 19.83 10.22
C GLY A 28 -16.82 19.41 8.75
N ALA A 29 -17.87 19.70 7.96
CA ALA A 29 -17.91 19.38 6.52
C ALA A 29 -16.88 20.18 5.71
N LEU A 30 -16.71 21.48 6.01
CA LEU A 30 -15.68 22.31 5.39
C LEU A 30 -14.27 21.82 5.78
N GLY A 31 -14.07 21.43 7.04
CA GLY A 31 -12.82 20.81 7.50
C GLY A 31 -12.52 19.51 6.76
N MET A 32 -13.50 18.60 6.64
CA MET A 32 -13.34 17.35 5.89
C MET A 32 -12.98 17.61 4.42
N ALA A 33 -13.70 18.52 3.76
CA ALA A 33 -13.42 18.87 2.36
C ALA A 33 -12.01 19.44 2.18
N PHE A 34 -11.55 20.29 3.10
CA PHE A 34 -10.20 20.84 3.09
C PHE A 34 -9.12 19.75 3.22
N PHE A 35 -9.27 18.84 4.19
CA PHE A 35 -8.29 17.76 4.39
C PHE A 35 -8.34 16.70 3.30
N ILE A 36 -9.51 16.38 2.73
CA ILE A 36 -9.63 15.49 1.56
C ILE A 36 -8.95 16.09 0.33
N HIS A 37 -8.96 17.41 0.17
CA HIS A 37 -8.24 18.06 -0.93
C HIS A 37 -6.72 18.11 -0.71
N ARG A 38 -6.27 17.96 0.54
CA ARG A 38 -4.86 18.00 0.98
C ARG A 38 -4.37 16.63 1.42
N THR A 39 -4.80 15.56 0.74
CA THR A 39 -4.33 14.20 1.01
C THR A 39 -2.82 14.12 0.82
N PRO A 40 -2.06 13.63 1.82
CA PRO A 40 -0.61 13.53 1.72
C PRO A 40 -0.19 12.55 0.62
N GLU A 41 0.88 12.89 -0.08
CA GLU A 41 1.49 12.05 -1.10
C GLU A 41 2.50 11.08 -0.47
N ASN A 42 2.88 10.01 -1.20
CA ASN A 42 3.79 8.98 -0.68
C ASN A 42 5.18 9.51 -0.30
N SER A 43 5.57 10.68 -0.81
CA SER A 43 6.83 11.37 -0.48
C SER A 43 6.74 12.27 0.74
N ASP A 44 5.54 12.48 1.30
CA ASP A 44 5.36 13.38 2.43
C ASP A 44 5.85 12.77 3.75
N SER A 45 6.36 13.63 4.64
CA SER A 45 6.84 13.21 5.96
C SER A 45 5.74 12.56 6.81
N ILE A 46 6.12 11.63 7.69
CA ILE A 46 5.21 10.98 8.66
C ILE A 46 4.40 12.02 9.45
N PHE A 47 5.01 13.15 9.80
CA PHE A 47 4.34 14.24 10.52
C PHE A 47 3.23 14.93 9.71
N ALA A 48 3.39 15.07 8.40
CA ALA A 48 2.35 15.61 7.52
C ALA A 48 1.15 14.65 7.45
N THR A 49 1.42 13.35 7.37
CA THR A 49 0.38 12.30 7.37
C THR A 49 -0.38 12.25 8.69
N VAL A 50 0.33 12.32 9.82
CA VAL A 50 -0.30 12.38 11.15
C VAL A 50 -1.16 13.64 11.30
N ARG A 51 -0.68 14.80 10.82
CA ARG A 51 -1.44 16.05 10.85
C ARG A 51 -2.70 15.97 9.99
N TRP A 52 -2.60 15.41 8.80
CA TRP A 52 -3.75 15.18 7.90
C TRP A 52 -4.76 14.23 8.52
N ALA A 53 -4.31 13.08 9.05
CA ALA A 53 -5.19 12.07 9.64
C ALA A 53 -5.92 12.63 10.87
N SER A 54 -5.18 13.32 11.74
CA SER A 54 -5.75 13.97 12.93
C SER A 54 -6.74 15.08 12.54
N GLY A 55 -6.40 15.91 11.55
CA GLY A 55 -7.26 16.99 11.07
C GLY A 55 -8.55 16.46 10.43
N THR A 56 -8.45 15.41 9.61
CA THR A 56 -9.60 14.71 9.02
C THR A 56 -10.47 14.13 10.12
N MET A 57 -9.88 13.44 11.10
CA MET A 57 -10.61 12.82 12.21
C MET A 57 -11.35 13.83 13.06
N ILE A 58 -10.69 14.92 13.47
CA ILE A 58 -11.32 15.99 14.26
C ILE A 58 -12.47 16.63 13.47
N SER A 59 -12.27 16.90 12.17
CA SER A 59 -13.30 17.48 11.31
C SER A 59 -14.52 16.57 11.16
N THR A 60 -14.30 15.27 10.97
CA THR A 60 -15.36 14.26 10.88
C THR A 60 -16.12 14.11 12.20
N ILE A 61 -15.42 14.13 13.34
CA ILE A 61 -16.05 14.11 14.67
C ILE A 61 -16.94 15.34 14.86
N ILE A 62 -16.44 16.53 14.52
CA ILE A 62 -17.21 17.79 14.63
C ILE A 62 -18.46 17.75 13.73
N ALA A 63 -18.31 17.25 12.50
CA ALA A 63 -19.43 17.13 11.56
C ALA A 63 -20.52 16.20 12.10
N PHE A 64 -20.12 15.04 12.61
CA PHE A 64 -21.03 14.04 13.15
C PHE A 64 -21.63 14.43 14.50
N ALA A 65 -20.89 15.15 15.36
CA ALA A 65 -21.42 15.68 16.61
C ALA A 65 -22.53 16.73 16.42
N GLY A 66 -22.60 17.37 15.25
CA GLY A 66 -23.68 18.29 14.88
C GLY A 66 -24.98 17.62 14.40
N LEU A 67 -24.92 16.38 13.89
CA LEU A 67 -26.07 15.62 13.38
C LEU A 67 -27.21 15.48 14.42
N PRO A 68 -26.96 15.10 15.69
CA PRO A 68 -28.01 15.01 16.70
C PRO A 68 -28.79 16.32 16.90
N GLY A 69 -28.14 17.48 16.72
CA GLY A 69 -28.77 18.79 16.83
C GLY A 69 -29.69 19.14 15.66
N LEU A 70 -29.53 18.49 14.51
CA LEU A 70 -30.37 18.69 13.31
C LEU A 70 -31.70 17.94 13.37
N PHE A 71 -31.76 16.82 14.10
CA PHE A 71 -32.97 16.03 14.25
C PHE A 71 -33.82 16.55 15.42
N ASN A 72 -35.03 17.03 15.11
CA ASN A 72 -35.99 17.68 16.03
C ASN A 72 -36.50 16.79 17.21
N GLY A 73 -35.88 15.65 17.50
CA GLY A 73 -36.21 14.76 18.63
C GLY A 73 -35.01 14.06 19.27
N GLY A 74 -33.77 14.45 18.93
CA GLY A 74 -32.55 13.77 19.36
C GLY A 74 -32.36 12.38 18.71
N LEU A 75 -31.16 11.80 18.88
CA LEU A 75 -30.96 10.37 18.62
C LEU A 75 -31.77 9.59 19.66
N LYS A 76 -32.56 8.60 19.25
CA LYS A 76 -33.22 7.64 20.16
C LYS A 76 -32.33 6.41 20.36
N SER A 77 -32.51 5.69 21.46
CA SER A 77 -31.83 4.41 21.78
C SER A 77 -31.62 3.43 20.59
N PRO A 78 -32.60 3.17 19.69
CA PRO A 78 -32.37 2.30 18.52
C PRO A 78 -31.32 2.83 17.53
N HIS A 79 -31.14 4.15 17.41
CA HIS A 79 -30.11 4.72 16.54
C HIS A 79 -28.71 4.48 17.13
N LEU A 80 -28.56 4.55 18.46
CA LEU A 80 -27.28 4.24 19.13
C LEU A 80 -26.89 2.77 18.95
N LYS A 81 -27.86 1.85 18.98
CA LYS A 81 -27.62 0.42 18.69
C LYS A 81 -27.18 0.17 17.25
N ILE A 82 -27.75 0.90 16.29
CA ILE A 82 -27.32 0.81 14.88
C ILE A 82 -25.89 1.34 14.73
N ILE A 83 -25.55 2.44 15.41
CA ILE A 83 -24.18 3.00 15.41
C ILE A 83 -23.18 1.99 16.00
N ASP A 84 -23.53 1.31 17.10
CA ASP A 84 -22.68 0.25 17.66
C ASP A 84 -22.48 -0.93 16.70
N LEU A 85 -23.55 -1.38 16.02
CA LEU A 85 -23.46 -2.47 15.06
C LEU A 85 -22.58 -2.10 13.87
N VAL A 86 -22.75 -0.90 13.33
CA VAL A 86 -21.91 -0.35 12.24
C VAL A 86 -20.46 -0.23 12.70
N TRP A 87 -20.22 0.16 13.96
CA TRP A 87 -18.87 0.22 14.52
C TRP A 87 -18.23 -1.17 14.65
N VAL A 88 -18.94 -2.18 15.14
CA VAL A 88 -18.42 -3.55 15.28
C VAL A 88 -18.07 -4.12 13.91
N LEU A 89 -18.96 -3.97 12.93
CA LEU A 89 -18.70 -4.36 11.54
C LEU A 89 -17.51 -3.59 10.96
N GLY A 90 -17.48 -2.27 11.15
CA GLY A 90 -16.39 -1.42 10.70
C GLY A 90 -15.05 -1.79 11.32
N SER A 91 -15.02 -2.17 12.60
CA SER A 91 -13.82 -2.60 13.32
C SER A 91 -13.31 -3.97 12.86
N ALA A 92 -14.22 -4.89 12.53
CA ALA A 92 -13.83 -6.18 11.96
C ALA A 92 -13.17 -6.00 10.58
N VAL A 93 -13.77 -5.15 9.73
CA VAL A 93 -13.20 -4.80 8.43
C VAL A 93 -11.86 -4.06 8.62
N ALA A 94 -11.78 -3.16 9.60
CA ALA A 94 -10.57 -2.42 9.97
C ALA A 94 -9.36 -3.33 10.23
N ILE A 95 -9.54 -4.39 11.01
CA ILE A 95 -8.49 -5.36 11.35
C ILE A 95 -8.04 -6.12 10.10
N VAL A 96 -8.97 -6.62 9.28
CA VAL A 96 -8.65 -7.34 8.04
C VAL A 96 -7.80 -6.48 7.13
N PHE A 97 -8.14 -5.21 6.95
CA PHE A 97 -7.35 -4.30 6.13
C PHE A 97 -6.02 -3.90 6.74
N ALA A 98 -5.91 -3.77 8.08
CA ALA A 98 -4.63 -3.53 8.74
C ALA A 98 -3.65 -4.69 8.47
N VAL A 99 -4.14 -5.94 8.52
CA VAL A 99 -3.35 -7.12 8.13
C VAL A 99 -2.92 -7.03 6.68
N ILE A 100 -3.83 -6.69 5.75
CA ILE A 100 -3.49 -6.52 4.33
C ILE A 100 -2.43 -5.42 4.14
N GLN A 101 -2.55 -4.27 4.81
CA GLN A 101 -1.58 -3.18 4.70
C GLN A 101 -0.19 -3.59 5.20
N VAL A 102 -0.11 -4.27 6.33
CA VAL A 102 1.17 -4.78 6.85
C VAL A 102 1.80 -5.76 5.87
N SER A 103 1.02 -6.68 5.29
CA SER A 103 1.50 -7.60 4.26
C SER A 103 1.99 -6.86 3.01
N GLN A 104 1.31 -5.79 2.59
CA GLN A 104 1.70 -5.00 1.42
C GLN A 104 2.94 -4.14 1.68
N PHE A 105 3.10 -3.57 2.87
CA PHE A 105 4.34 -2.86 3.26
C PHE A 105 5.54 -3.81 3.26
N SER A 106 5.37 -5.02 3.82
CA SER A 106 6.40 -6.05 3.77
C SER A 106 6.74 -6.46 2.34
N ALA A 107 5.73 -6.62 1.48
CA ALA A 107 5.94 -6.93 0.07
C ALA A 107 6.68 -5.79 -0.66
N GLU A 108 6.34 -4.52 -0.40
CA GLU A 108 6.99 -3.36 -1.02
C GLU A 108 8.45 -3.20 -0.58
N GLU A 109 8.75 -3.44 0.70
CA GLU A 109 10.14 -3.49 1.17
C GLU A 109 10.94 -4.58 0.44
N THR A 110 10.36 -5.78 0.32
CA THR A 110 10.98 -6.88 -0.43
C THR A 110 11.17 -6.51 -1.91
N ARG A 111 10.17 -5.90 -2.58
CA ARG A 111 10.30 -5.42 -3.97
C ARG A 111 11.46 -4.43 -4.12
N SER A 112 11.57 -3.46 -3.23
CA SER A 112 12.62 -2.44 -3.27
C SER A 112 14.01 -3.06 -3.09
N ARG A 113 14.16 -3.97 -2.13
CA ARG A 113 15.40 -4.73 -1.91
C ARG A 113 15.77 -5.58 -3.13
N LEU A 114 14.81 -6.34 -3.67
CA LEU A 114 15.02 -7.18 -4.84
C LEU A 114 15.34 -6.37 -6.08
N ALA A 115 14.66 -5.24 -6.33
CA ALA A 115 14.94 -4.37 -7.47
C ALA A 115 16.38 -3.84 -7.42
N LYS A 116 16.86 -3.42 -6.25
CA LYS A 116 18.24 -2.97 -6.08
C LYS A 116 19.25 -4.10 -6.30
N ASN A 117 18.96 -5.28 -5.76
CA ASN A 117 19.82 -6.46 -5.94
C ASN A 117 19.84 -6.91 -7.40
N ILE A 118 18.70 -6.91 -8.09
CA ILE A 118 18.58 -7.19 -9.53
C ILE A 118 19.43 -6.21 -10.33
N GLU A 119 19.36 -4.91 -10.04
CA GLU A 119 20.13 -3.92 -10.81
C GLU A 119 21.64 -4.08 -10.61
N THR A 120 22.06 -4.40 -9.38
CA THR A 120 23.45 -4.68 -9.04
C THR A 120 23.94 -5.95 -9.75
N ALA A 121 23.15 -7.04 -9.66
CA ALA A 121 23.42 -8.30 -10.33
C ALA A 121 23.42 -8.15 -11.86
N ARG A 122 22.52 -7.35 -12.43
CA ARG A 122 22.43 -7.07 -13.86
C ARG A 122 23.66 -6.31 -14.36
N THR A 123 24.14 -5.34 -13.59
CA THR A 123 25.36 -4.58 -13.92
C THR A 123 26.57 -5.52 -13.93
N SER A 124 26.74 -6.32 -12.87
CA SER A 124 27.82 -7.32 -12.79
C SER A 124 27.72 -8.37 -13.90
N ALA A 125 26.52 -8.90 -14.17
CA ALA A 125 26.28 -9.87 -15.24
C ALA A 125 26.63 -9.30 -16.61
N LYS A 126 26.28 -8.04 -16.88
CA LYS A 126 26.58 -7.35 -18.14
C LYS A 126 28.09 -7.23 -18.36
N GLU A 127 28.81 -6.76 -17.35
CA GLU A 127 30.27 -6.59 -17.41
C GLU A 127 30.96 -7.95 -17.63
N ASN A 128 30.60 -8.94 -16.84
CA ASN A 128 31.16 -10.28 -16.92
C ASN A 128 30.79 -11.01 -18.23
N ALA A 129 29.58 -10.80 -18.77
CA ALA A 129 29.19 -11.37 -20.06
C ALA A 129 29.98 -10.75 -21.22
N ALA A 130 30.28 -9.45 -21.17
CA ALA A 130 31.10 -8.78 -22.18
C ALA A 130 32.55 -9.31 -22.18
N ILE A 131 33.12 -9.51 -20.99
CA ILE A 131 34.45 -10.12 -20.81
C ILE A 131 34.44 -11.56 -21.34
N ALA A 132 33.47 -12.38 -20.92
CA ALA A 132 33.32 -13.77 -21.35
C ALA A 132 33.18 -13.90 -22.87
N TYR A 133 32.40 -13.02 -23.50
CA TYR A 133 32.24 -13.00 -24.96
C TYR A 133 33.59 -12.69 -25.66
N LYS A 134 34.36 -11.74 -25.13
CA LYS A 134 35.68 -11.43 -25.67
C LYS A 134 36.65 -12.60 -25.49
N GLU A 135 36.68 -13.23 -24.33
CA GLU A 135 37.63 -14.31 -24.02
C GLU A 135 37.33 -15.63 -24.74
N GLN A 136 36.06 -15.99 -24.89
CA GLN A 136 35.67 -17.35 -25.31
C GLN A 136 34.94 -17.43 -26.65
N CYS A 137 34.49 -16.29 -27.19
CA CYS A 137 33.80 -16.22 -28.48
C CYS A 137 34.57 -15.43 -29.54
N SER A 138 35.41 -14.46 -29.14
CA SER A 138 36.28 -13.73 -30.08
C SER A 138 37.63 -14.41 -30.34
N GLN A 139 38.05 -15.30 -29.43
CA GLN A 139 39.16 -16.25 -29.61
C GLN A 139 38.59 -17.68 -29.62
N PRO A 140 39.10 -18.62 -30.45
CA PRO A 140 38.49 -19.93 -30.65
C PRO A 140 38.79 -20.86 -29.46
N SER A 141 38.19 -20.59 -28.31
CA SER A 141 38.43 -21.33 -27.08
C SER A 141 37.16 -21.41 -26.23
N GLY A 142 36.53 -22.59 -26.22
CA GLY A 142 35.60 -23.02 -25.19
C GLY A 142 34.13 -23.16 -25.63
N LEU A 143 33.57 -22.19 -26.35
CA LEU A 143 32.13 -22.14 -26.67
C LEU A 143 31.84 -22.44 -28.14
N THR A 144 30.71 -23.10 -28.41
CA THR A 144 30.17 -23.25 -29.76
C THR A 144 29.55 -21.94 -30.28
N ALA A 145 29.45 -21.77 -31.60
CA ALA A 145 28.84 -20.57 -32.20
C ALA A 145 27.41 -20.29 -31.69
N GLY A 146 26.62 -21.33 -31.44
CA GLY A 146 25.27 -21.20 -30.87
C GLY A 146 25.26 -20.71 -29.41
N GLN A 147 26.24 -21.13 -28.60
CA GLN A 147 26.40 -20.63 -27.24
C GLN A 147 26.88 -19.18 -27.21
N CYS A 148 27.76 -18.80 -28.14
CA CYS A 148 28.21 -17.42 -28.29
C CYS A 148 27.08 -16.47 -28.69
N GLU A 149 26.20 -16.90 -29.60
CA GLU A 149 25.00 -16.14 -29.97
C GLU A 149 24.02 -16.03 -28.78
N SER A 150 23.86 -17.10 -28.00
CA SER A 150 23.03 -17.08 -26.79
C SER A 150 23.59 -16.13 -25.72
N LEU A 151 24.91 -16.15 -25.50
CA LEU A 151 25.60 -15.23 -24.59
C LEU A 151 25.44 -13.77 -25.03
N ARG A 152 25.55 -13.51 -26.35
CA ARG A 152 25.31 -12.18 -26.92
C ARG A 152 23.89 -11.69 -26.66
N ARG A 153 22.87 -12.54 -26.86
CA ARG A 153 21.47 -12.21 -26.60
C ARG A 153 21.21 -11.90 -25.13
N ILE A 154 21.77 -12.70 -24.22
CA ILE A 154 21.70 -12.45 -22.77
C ILE A 154 22.37 -11.10 -22.43
N GLY A 155 23.55 -10.83 -22.98
CA GLY A 155 24.25 -9.55 -22.79
C GLY A 155 23.46 -8.35 -23.29
N ILE A 156 22.80 -8.45 -24.44
CA ILE A 156 21.90 -7.40 -24.96
C ILE A 156 20.73 -7.20 -24.00
N SER A 157 20.04 -8.27 -23.60
CA SER A 157 18.90 -8.19 -22.68
C SER A 157 19.29 -7.56 -21.34
N LEU A 158 20.46 -7.94 -20.79
CA LEU A 158 21.03 -7.32 -19.59
C LEU A 158 21.30 -5.82 -19.80
N SER A 159 21.82 -5.42 -20.97
CA SER A 159 22.17 -4.03 -21.25
C SER A 159 20.98 -3.10 -21.48
N VAL A 160 19.89 -3.61 -22.06
CA VAL A 160 18.67 -2.81 -22.30
C VAL A 160 17.66 -2.90 -21.16
N GLY A 161 18.01 -3.63 -20.08
CA GLY A 161 17.10 -3.89 -18.97
C GLY A 161 15.92 -4.81 -19.33
N GLY A 162 16.02 -5.54 -20.44
CA GLY A 162 15.00 -6.44 -20.96
C GLY A 162 14.78 -7.68 -20.08
N TYR A 163 13.63 -8.33 -20.28
CA TYR A 163 13.28 -9.57 -19.58
C TYR A 163 14.22 -10.71 -19.97
N LEU A 164 14.75 -11.39 -18.96
CA LEU A 164 15.58 -12.59 -19.12
C LEU A 164 14.77 -13.81 -18.72
N SER A 165 14.51 -14.70 -19.67
CA SER A 165 13.85 -15.96 -19.39
C SER A 165 14.82 -16.92 -18.69
N PRO A 166 14.42 -17.55 -17.56
CA PRO A 166 15.27 -18.53 -16.88
C PRO A 166 15.67 -19.69 -17.79
N THR A 167 14.77 -20.14 -18.68
CA THR A 167 15.06 -21.24 -19.62
C THR A 167 16.15 -20.88 -20.62
N ALA A 168 16.20 -19.62 -21.08
CA ALA A 168 17.24 -19.14 -21.98
C ALA A 168 18.61 -19.05 -21.27
N VAL A 169 18.60 -18.68 -19.98
CA VAL A 169 19.82 -18.66 -19.16
C VAL A 169 20.29 -20.08 -18.82
N ASP A 170 19.39 -20.95 -18.36
CA ASP A 170 19.70 -22.34 -17.99
C ASP A 170 20.22 -23.15 -19.20
N ALA A 171 19.75 -22.84 -20.42
CA ALA A 171 20.25 -23.46 -21.65
C ALA A 171 21.71 -23.12 -21.97
N LEU A 172 22.15 -21.91 -21.62
CA LEU A 172 23.56 -21.51 -21.73
C LEU A 172 24.38 -21.94 -20.50
N CYS A 173 23.75 -21.94 -19.34
CA CYS A 173 24.39 -21.98 -18.02
C CYS A 173 23.68 -23.02 -17.13
N PRO A 174 23.90 -24.33 -17.33
CA PRO A 174 23.25 -25.35 -16.51
C PRO A 174 23.66 -25.20 -15.04
N LEU A 175 22.70 -24.82 -14.19
CA LEU A 175 22.87 -24.73 -12.75
C LEU A 175 22.63 -26.10 -12.09
N PRO A 176 23.35 -26.43 -10.99
CA PRO A 176 24.24 -25.56 -10.22
C PRO A 176 25.64 -25.45 -10.85
N ILE A 177 26.08 -24.21 -11.11
CA ILE A 177 27.46 -23.92 -11.49
C ILE A 177 28.25 -23.95 -10.19
N ASN A 178 28.94 -25.05 -9.92
CA ASN A 178 29.84 -25.13 -8.79
C ASN A 178 31.09 -24.27 -9.11
N PRO A 179 31.35 -23.16 -8.39
CA PRO A 179 32.50 -22.30 -8.68
C PRO A 179 33.85 -23.03 -8.51
N LEU A 180 33.87 -24.12 -7.74
CA LEU A 180 35.01 -25.00 -7.51
C LEU A 180 35.15 -26.12 -8.54
N ASN A 181 34.09 -26.42 -9.31
CA ASN A 181 34.09 -27.47 -10.34
C ASN A 181 33.34 -26.97 -11.57
N ARG A 182 33.90 -25.94 -12.21
CA ARG A 182 33.36 -25.35 -13.44
C ARG A 182 33.43 -26.36 -14.58
N PRO A 183 32.42 -26.45 -15.45
CA PRO A 183 32.54 -27.23 -16.68
C PRO A 183 33.80 -26.75 -17.42
N PRO A 184 34.63 -27.65 -17.98
CA PRO A 184 35.97 -27.34 -18.49
C PRO A 184 36.04 -26.27 -19.61
N ALA A 185 34.89 -25.85 -20.13
CA ALA A 185 34.74 -24.80 -21.12
C ALA A 185 34.43 -23.39 -20.54
N PHE A 186 34.10 -23.26 -19.25
CA PHE A 186 33.64 -22.01 -18.64
C PHE A 186 34.79 -21.28 -17.92
N GLY A 187 35.30 -20.21 -18.54
CA GLY A 187 36.16 -19.25 -17.86
C GLY A 187 35.45 -18.55 -16.68
N PRO A 188 36.21 -17.89 -15.79
CA PRO A 188 35.68 -17.29 -14.56
C PRO A 188 34.60 -16.24 -14.82
N ALA A 189 34.84 -15.36 -15.80
CA ALA A 189 33.87 -14.33 -16.18
C ALA A 189 32.55 -14.93 -16.69
N LEU A 190 32.59 -16.05 -17.43
CA LEU A 190 31.37 -16.69 -17.91
C LEU A 190 30.56 -17.32 -16.77
N ALA A 191 31.22 -17.99 -15.84
CA ALA A 191 30.55 -18.58 -14.69
C ALA A 191 29.89 -17.51 -13.81
N GLU A 192 30.57 -16.39 -13.56
CA GLU A 192 30.00 -15.28 -12.80
C GLU A 192 28.84 -14.60 -13.53
N ALA A 193 28.98 -14.36 -14.85
CA ALA A 193 27.90 -13.84 -15.69
C ALA A 193 26.66 -14.75 -15.64
N CYS A 194 26.86 -16.07 -15.73
CA CYS A 194 25.80 -17.05 -15.65
C CYS A 194 25.07 -17.04 -14.31
N ILE A 195 25.80 -17.02 -13.19
CA ILE A 195 25.21 -17.00 -11.84
C ILE A 195 24.37 -15.75 -11.66
N GLN A 196 24.90 -14.58 -12.03
CA GLN A 196 24.21 -13.30 -11.88
C GLN A 196 23.03 -13.17 -12.85
N ALA A 197 23.16 -13.62 -14.10
CA ALA A 197 22.06 -13.64 -15.06
C ALA A 197 20.92 -14.56 -14.63
N ALA A 198 21.25 -15.73 -14.05
CA ALA A 198 20.26 -16.65 -13.52
C ALA A 198 19.56 -16.09 -12.28
N TYR A 199 20.29 -15.39 -11.41
CA TYR A 199 19.70 -14.65 -10.30
C TYR A 199 18.70 -13.60 -10.80
N VAL A 200 19.08 -12.77 -11.79
CA VAL A 200 18.18 -11.77 -12.39
C VAL A 200 16.94 -12.41 -12.99
N ALA A 201 17.10 -13.48 -13.78
CA ALA A 201 16.00 -14.18 -14.44
C ALA A 201 15.01 -14.80 -13.44
N ARG A 202 15.51 -15.48 -12.40
CA ARG A 202 14.67 -16.15 -11.39
C ARG A 202 14.00 -15.14 -10.45
N THR A 203 14.71 -14.09 -10.06
CA THR A 203 14.15 -13.05 -9.19
C THR A 203 13.06 -12.26 -9.91
N ALA A 204 13.17 -12.07 -11.23
CA ALA A 204 12.10 -11.47 -12.03
C ALA A 204 10.82 -12.33 -12.09
N GLU A 205 10.91 -13.63 -11.80
CA GLU A 205 9.76 -14.53 -11.74
C GLU A 205 9.11 -14.64 -10.36
N GLU A 206 9.70 -14.02 -9.33
CA GLU A 206 9.13 -14.03 -8.00
C GLU A 206 7.71 -13.43 -8.01
N PRO A 207 6.77 -14.03 -7.26
CA PRO A 207 5.36 -13.61 -7.26
C PRO A 207 5.21 -12.14 -6.87
N VAL A 208 6.09 -11.66 -5.98
CA VAL A 208 6.10 -10.28 -5.52
C VAL A 208 6.46 -9.31 -6.65
N MET A 209 7.32 -9.71 -7.58
CA MET A 209 7.73 -8.91 -8.75
C MET A 209 6.71 -9.00 -9.89
N LYS A 210 6.04 -10.15 -10.08
CA LYS A 210 4.96 -10.30 -11.07
C LYS A 210 3.72 -9.46 -10.76
N ASP A 211 3.50 -9.16 -9.48
CA ASP A 211 2.35 -8.38 -9.02
C ASP A 211 2.53 -6.86 -9.17
N LEU A 212 3.70 -6.37 -9.63
CA LEU A 212 3.97 -4.94 -9.84
C LEU A 212 2.83 -4.15 -10.51
N PRO A 213 2.23 -4.60 -11.64
CA PRO A 213 1.18 -3.83 -12.30
C PRO A 213 -0.10 -3.71 -11.46
N ASN A 214 -0.39 -4.66 -10.58
CA ASN A 214 -1.55 -4.58 -9.68
C ASN A 214 -1.30 -3.69 -8.47
N VAL A 215 -0.04 -3.35 -8.17
CA VAL A 215 0.33 -2.50 -7.03
C VAL A 215 -0.25 -1.10 -7.21
N ASP A 216 -0.26 -0.57 -8.43
CA ASP A 216 -0.76 0.80 -8.69
C ASP A 216 -2.28 0.88 -8.52
N ASP A 217 -3.02 -0.12 -8.98
CA ASP A 217 -4.47 -0.23 -8.75
C ASP A 217 -4.78 -0.39 -7.25
N TRP A 218 -3.98 -1.17 -6.53
CA TRP A 218 -4.14 -1.32 -5.09
C TRP A 218 -3.81 -0.03 -4.32
N LYS A 219 -2.77 0.70 -4.73
CA LYS A 219 -2.41 2.01 -4.17
C LYS A 219 -3.52 3.03 -4.39
N PHE A 220 -4.17 3.01 -5.55
CA PHE A 220 -5.31 3.89 -5.83
C PHE A 220 -6.49 3.57 -4.91
N ASN A 221 -6.88 2.30 -4.81
CA ASN A 221 -8.01 1.87 -3.99
C ASN A 221 -7.77 2.04 -2.48
N SER A 222 -6.53 1.89 -2.02
CA SER A 222 -6.16 2.05 -0.61
C SER A 222 -6.08 3.51 -0.13
N ARG A 223 -6.05 4.50 -1.03
CA ARG A 223 -6.06 5.94 -0.65
C ARG A 223 -7.35 6.38 0.06
N LEU A 224 -8.48 5.78 -0.28
CA LEU A 224 -9.77 6.08 0.37
C LEU A 224 -9.93 5.39 1.74
N TRP A 225 -9.09 4.40 2.02
CA TRP A 225 -9.24 3.54 3.18
C TRP A 225 -8.99 4.23 4.53
N PRO A 226 -7.92 5.03 4.70
CA PRO A 226 -7.73 5.79 5.94
C PRO A 226 -8.90 6.72 6.24
N ILE A 227 -9.52 7.31 5.21
CA ILE A 227 -10.70 8.18 5.36
C ILE A 227 -11.90 7.38 5.89
N PHE A 228 -12.12 6.17 5.36
CA PHE A 228 -13.16 5.27 5.86
C PHE A 228 -12.93 4.88 7.32
N MET A 229 -11.71 4.51 7.68
CA MET A 229 -11.33 4.14 9.05
C MET A 229 -11.50 5.31 10.03
N ILE A 230 -11.03 6.49 9.65
CA ILE A 230 -11.23 7.72 10.42
C ILE A 230 -12.71 8.00 10.63
N SER A 231 -13.55 7.79 9.61
CA SER A 231 -14.99 7.99 9.69
C SER A 231 -15.65 7.01 10.66
N LEU A 232 -15.24 5.73 10.66
CA LEU A 232 -15.73 4.74 11.62
C LEU A 232 -15.37 5.13 13.06
N VAL A 233 -14.12 5.54 13.32
CA VAL A 233 -13.71 5.97 14.66
C VAL A 233 -14.47 7.22 15.09
N ALA A 234 -14.66 8.17 14.17
CA ALA A 234 -15.45 9.37 14.42
C ALA A 234 -16.92 9.04 14.75
N LEU A 235 -17.52 8.03 14.12
CA LEU A 235 -18.88 7.56 14.45
C LEU A 235 -18.98 7.02 15.89
N ARG A 236 -17.95 6.31 16.38
CA ARG A 236 -17.90 5.86 17.78
C ARG A 236 -17.78 7.03 18.75
N VAL A 237 -16.89 7.98 18.48
CA VAL A 237 -16.72 9.16 19.32
C VAL A 237 -18.00 9.99 19.34
N MET A 238 -18.70 10.10 18.20
CA MET A 238 -20.01 10.75 18.11
C MET A 238 -21.02 10.12 19.07
N LYS A 239 -21.07 8.78 19.20
CA LYS A 239 -21.97 8.12 20.17
C LYS A 239 -21.68 8.60 21.59
N SER A 240 -20.43 8.58 22.03
CA SER A 240 -20.05 9.06 23.36
C SER A 240 -20.35 10.55 23.56
N VAL A 241 -20.16 11.37 22.52
CA VAL A 241 -20.53 12.79 22.54
C VAL A 241 -22.05 12.97 22.60
N ALA A 242 -22.83 12.13 21.93
CA ALA A 242 -24.29 12.14 21.96
C ALA A 242 -24.85 11.82 23.35
N GLU A 243 -24.30 10.81 24.01
CA GLU A 243 -24.68 10.43 25.37
C GLU A 243 -24.36 11.56 26.37
N VAL A 244 -23.17 12.18 26.27
CA VAL A 244 -22.71 13.20 27.22
C VAL A 244 -23.33 14.58 26.98
N PHE A 245 -23.23 15.12 25.75
CA PHE A 245 -23.66 16.50 25.45
C PHE A 245 -25.16 16.61 25.18
N TRP A 246 -25.73 15.60 24.53
CA TRP A 246 -27.14 15.64 24.13
C TRP A 246 -28.06 14.91 25.12
N LYS A 247 -27.48 14.29 26.17
CA LYS A 247 -28.21 13.54 27.22
C LYS A 247 -29.17 12.49 26.63
N VAL A 248 -28.74 11.84 25.55
CA VAL A 248 -29.49 10.74 24.94
C VAL A 248 -29.27 9.49 25.81
N PRO A 249 -30.34 8.82 26.29
CA PRO A 249 -30.22 7.56 27.01
C PRO A 249 -29.95 6.37 26.08
#